data_AF-A0A2U3LVM4-F1
#
_entry.id   AF-A0A2U3LVM4-F1
#
_cell.length_a   1.000
_cell.length_b   1.000
_cell.length_c   1.000
_cell.angle_alpha   90.00
_cell.angle_beta   90.00
_cell.angle_gamma   90.00
#
_symmetry.space_group_name_H-M   'P 1'
#
loop_
_entity.id
_entity.type
_entity.pdbx_description
1 polymer ?
#
loop_
_entity_poly.entity_id
_entity_poly.type
_entity_poly.pdbx_seq_one_letter_code
_entity_poly.pdbx_strand_id
1 'polypeptide(L)'
;MHGNTTLTASGVKTRNFEDIQSEVEQAFDIHRKMGGALGGVHIELTGENVTECIGGARGQGEDDLARAYESEIDPRLNYEQSLELAFLIARKMKNQAG
;
A
#
# COMPACT_ATOMS: atom_id res chain seq x y z
N MET A 1 4.23 -4.88 -0.79
CA MET A 1 4.97 -3.76 -1.46
C MET A 1 5.73 -4.27 -2.68
N HIS A 2 6.92 -4.85 -2.49
CA HIS A 2 7.85 -5.22 -3.57
C HIS A 2 7.28 -6.20 -4.61
N GLY A 3 6.26 -6.98 -4.27
CA GLY A 3 5.54 -7.86 -5.19
C GLY A 3 4.54 -7.17 -6.13
N ASN A 4 4.23 -5.88 -5.90
CA ASN A 4 3.14 -5.17 -6.58
C ASN A 4 3.61 -4.01 -7.45
N THR A 5 4.90 -3.93 -7.78
CA THR A 5 5.41 -2.86 -8.64
C THR A 5 5.03 -3.11 -10.10
N THR A 6 4.43 -2.11 -10.73
CA THR A 6 4.09 -2.10 -12.17
C THR A 6 4.73 -0.89 -12.85
N LEU A 7 4.77 -0.92 -14.19
CA LEU A 7 5.17 0.22 -15.01
C LEU A 7 3.93 0.83 -15.66
N THR A 8 3.80 2.15 -15.60
CA THR A 8 2.82 2.89 -16.41
C THR A 8 3.14 2.76 -17.90
N ALA A 9 2.21 3.19 -18.76
CA ALA A 9 2.46 3.27 -20.21
C ALA A 9 3.66 4.16 -20.57
N SER A 10 3.99 5.15 -19.73
CA SER A 10 5.14 6.05 -19.86
C SER A 10 6.43 5.50 -19.24
N GLY A 11 6.41 4.29 -18.66
CA GLY A 11 7.58 3.63 -18.07
C GLY A 11 7.93 4.11 -16.65
N VAL A 12 7.03 4.82 -15.98
CA VAL A 12 7.19 5.21 -14.58
C VAL A 12 6.81 4.02 -13.70
N LYS A 13 7.66 3.66 -12.74
CA LYS A 13 7.29 2.65 -11.74
C LYS A 13 6.20 3.22 -10.86
N THR A 14 5.18 2.42 -10.56
CA THR A 14 4.20 2.75 -9.53
C THR A 14 3.71 1.47 -8.85
N ARG A 15 2.90 1.63 -7.81
CA ARG A 15 2.18 0.54 -7.16
C ARG A 15 0.74 1.01 -6.94
N ASN A 16 -0.22 0.12 -7.18
CA ASN A 16 -1.61 0.40 -6.88
C ASN A 16 -1.87 0.13 -5.38
N PHE A 17 -2.49 1.08 -4.70
CA PHE A 17 -2.80 1.00 -3.27
C PHE A 17 -3.71 -0.19 -2.94
N GLU A 18 -4.74 -0.44 -3.74
CA GLU A 18 -5.68 -1.53 -3.54
C GLU A 18 -5.01 -2.91 -3.67
N ASP A 19 -4.00 -3.05 -4.53
CA ASP A 19 -3.20 -4.28 -4.64
C ASP A 19 -2.36 -4.51 -3.36
N ILE A 20 -1.74 -3.45 -2.84
CA ILE A 20 -1.00 -3.49 -1.57
C ILE A 20 -1.93 -3.87 -0.41
N GLN A 21 -3.10 -3.23 -0.33
CA GLN A 21 -4.12 -3.53 0.68
C GLN A 21 -4.56 -5.00 0.57
N SER A 22 -4.87 -5.47 -0.64
CA SER A 22 -5.31 -6.84 -0.91
C SER A 22 -4.27 -7.87 -0.47
N GLU A 23 -2.98 -7.65 -0.76
CA GLU A 23 -1.90 -8.53 -0.31
C GLU A 23 -1.85 -8.63 1.22
N VAL A 24 -2.00 -7.50 1.92
CA VAL A 24 -2.03 -7.47 3.40
C VAL A 24 -3.26 -8.20 3.94
N GLU A 25 -4.44 -7.96 3.37
CA GLU A 25 -5.67 -8.64 3.80
C GLU A 25 -5.59 -10.16 3.61
N GLN A 26 -5.05 -10.61 2.47
CA GLN A 26 -4.83 -12.02 2.19
C GLN A 26 -3.82 -12.64 3.16
N ALA A 27 -2.75 -11.94 3.53
CA ALA A 27 -1.80 -12.42 4.53
C ALA A 27 -2.49 -12.69 5.88
N PHE A 28 -3.35 -11.77 6.33
CA PHE A 28 -4.18 -11.97 7.52
C PHE A 28 -5.09 -13.21 7.42
N ASP A 29 -5.74 -13.41 6.28
CA ASP A 29 -6.67 -14.52 6.08
C ASP A 29 -5.94 -15.87 5.99
N ILE A 30 -4.78 -15.91 5.35
CA ILE A 30 -3.92 -17.10 5.28
C ILE A 30 -3.44 -17.48 6.69
N HIS A 31 -2.90 -16.54 7.46
CA HIS A 31 -2.45 -16.81 8.83
C HIS A 31 -3.60 -17.37 9.69
N ARG A 32 -4.78 -16.75 9.64
CA ARG A 32 -5.97 -17.22 10.38
C ARG A 32 -6.36 -18.64 9.96
N LYS A 33 -6.40 -18.92 8.65
CA LYS A 33 -6.75 -20.25 8.11
C LYS A 33 -5.76 -21.33 8.54
N MET A 34 -4.49 -20.96 8.72
CA MET A 34 -3.42 -21.85 9.15
C MET A 34 -3.28 -21.93 10.69
N GLY A 35 -4.18 -21.30 11.45
CA GLY A 35 -4.11 -21.27 12.92
C GLY A 35 -2.99 -20.41 13.49
N GLY A 36 -2.37 -19.56 12.67
CA GLY A 36 -1.33 -18.62 13.07
C GLY A 36 -1.84 -17.19 13.22
N ALA A 37 -0.97 -16.30 13.71
CA ALA A 37 -1.18 -14.86 13.73
C ALA A 37 -0.19 -14.18 12.77
N LEU A 38 -0.63 -13.16 12.04
CA LEU A 38 0.26 -12.32 11.26
C LEU A 38 1.05 -11.41 12.21
N GLY A 39 2.38 -11.55 12.23
CA GLY A 39 3.25 -10.87 13.21
C GLY A 39 3.53 -9.39 12.92
N GLY A 40 3.26 -8.93 11.69
CA GLY A 40 3.50 -7.54 11.29
C GLY A 40 3.47 -7.37 9.78
N VAL A 41 3.67 -6.13 9.34
CA VAL A 41 3.79 -5.75 7.93
C VAL A 41 5.07 -4.93 7.73
N HIS A 42 5.64 -5.00 6.54
CA HIS A 42 6.79 -4.18 6.14
C HIS A 42 6.37 -3.31 4.95
N ILE A 43 6.46 -1.99 5.09
CA ILE A 43 5.94 -1.02 4.14
C ILE A 43 7.03 0.03 3.85
N GLU A 44 7.10 0.48 2.59
CA GLU A 44 7.91 1.63 2.18
C GLU A 44 7.03 2.88 2.13
N LEU A 45 7.36 3.89 2.93
CA LEU A 45 6.54 5.09 3.10
C LEU A 45 7.38 6.34 3.28
N THR A 46 6.74 7.50 3.12
CA THR A 46 7.28 8.82 3.48
C THR A 46 6.19 9.68 4.12
N GLY A 47 6.58 10.61 4.98
CA GLY A 47 5.66 11.60 5.58
C GLY A 47 5.29 12.75 4.62
N GLU A 48 5.92 12.79 3.45
CA GLU A 48 5.70 13.82 2.44
C GLU A 48 4.44 13.55 1.60
N ASN A 49 3.90 14.60 0.98
CA ASN A 49 2.73 14.53 0.10
C ASN A 49 3.11 14.17 -1.36
N VAL A 50 3.85 13.07 -1.51
CA VAL A 50 4.35 12.56 -2.79
C VAL A 50 3.26 11.89 -3.62
N THR A 51 3.52 11.76 -4.91
CA THR A 51 2.67 11.07 -5.89
C THR A 51 3.40 9.88 -6.50
N GLU A 52 3.68 8.87 -5.68
CA GLU A 52 4.49 7.71 -6.10
C GLU A 52 3.66 6.44 -6.31
N CYS A 53 2.66 6.18 -5.45
CA CYS A 53 1.69 5.10 -5.58
C CYS A 53 0.32 5.63 -6.02
N ILE A 54 -0.38 4.95 -6.93
CA ILE A 54 -1.74 5.29 -7.37
C ILE A 54 -2.82 4.68 -6.45
N GLY A 55 -4.05 5.17 -6.54
CA GLY A 55 -5.19 4.71 -5.74
C GLY A 55 -5.27 5.35 -4.35
N GLY A 56 -5.87 4.63 -3.41
CA GLY A 56 -6.15 5.12 -2.05
C GLY A 56 -7.34 6.07 -2.00
N ALA A 57 -7.66 6.59 -0.82
CA ALA A 57 -8.86 7.37 -0.55
C ALA A 57 -9.03 8.63 -1.43
N ARG A 58 -7.92 9.19 -1.93
CA ARG A 58 -7.94 10.35 -2.85
C ARG A 58 -8.06 9.97 -4.32
N GLY A 59 -7.99 8.68 -4.67
CA GLY A 59 -8.09 8.21 -6.04
C GLY A 59 -6.98 8.75 -6.95
N GLN A 60 -5.74 8.82 -6.43
CA GLN A 60 -4.60 9.35 -7.20
C GLN A 60 -4.38 8.52 -8.47
N GLY A 61 -4.32 9.18 -9.63
CA GLY A 61 -4.15 8.54 -10.94
C GLY A 61 -2.70 8.51 -11.43
N GLU A 62 -2.48 7.90 -12.60
CA GLU A 62 -1.17 7.91 -13.27
C GLU A 62 -0.71 9.32 -13.65
N ASP A 63 -1.64 10.20 -14.07
CA ASP A 63 -1.33 11.58 -14.44
C ASP A 63 -0.81 12.42 -13.27
N ASP A 64 -1.19 12.06 -12.04
CA ASP A 64 -0.72 12.74 -10.83
C ASP A 64 0.74 12.42 -10.52
N LEU A 65 1.29 11.31 -11.03
CA LEU A 65 2.63 10.86 -10.67
C LEU A 65 3.68 11.93 -10.96
N ALA A 66 3.55 12.67 -12.07
CA ALA A 66 4.49 13.72 -12.46
C ALA A 66 4.54 14.92 -11.49
N ARG A 67 3.58 15.05 -10.57
CA ARG A 67 3.48 16.19 -9.65
C ARG A 67 4.57 16.19 -8.58
N ALA A 68 4.84 15.04 -7.98
CA ALA A 68 5.72 14.89 -6.82
C ALA A 68 6.27 13.46 -6.69
N TYR A 69 6.87 12.93 -7.76
CA TYR A 69 7.60 11.65 -7.73
C TYR A 69 9.05 11.90 -7.30
N GLU A 70 9.40 11.57 -6.06
CA GLU A 70 10.69 11.98 -5.46
C GLU A 70 11.61 10.80 -5.14
N SER A 71 11.09 9.59 -5.04
CA SER A 71 11.89 8.38 -4.82
C SER A 71 12.81 8.08 -6.01
N GLU A 72 14.06 7.69 -5.73
CA GLU A 72 15.01 7.29 -6.77
C GLU A 72 14.86 5.83 -7.23
N ILE A 73 14.31 4.96 -6.37
CA ILE A 73 14.29 3.51 -6.61
C ILE A 73 12.87 3.00 -6.84
N ASP A 74 12.08 2.94 -5.76
CA ASP A 74 10.76 2.33 -5.76
C ASP A 74 9.74 3.30 -5.12
N PRO A 75 8.49 3.29 -5.64
CA PRO A 75 7.44 4.20 -5.21
C PRO A 75 7.01 3.91 -3.77
N ARG A 76 6.95 4.95 -2.94
CA ARG A 76 6.55 4.88 -1.52
C ARG A 76 5.08 5.27 -1.36
N LEU A 77 4.46 4.79 -0.28
CA LEU A 77 3.18 5.36 0.15
C LEU A 77 3.41 6.78 0.68
N ASN A 78 2.54 7.71 0.30
CA ASN A 78 2.50 9.04 0.93
C ASN A 78 1.85 8.98 2.32
N TYR A 79 1.82 10.11 3.04
CA TYR A 79 1.31 10.15 4.41
C TYR A 79 -0.16 9.69 4.54
N GLU A 80 -1.03 10.04 3.59
CA GLU A 80 -2.46 9.68 3.64
C GLU A 80 -2.66 8.20 3.37
N GLN A 81 -2.03 7.67 2.32
CA GLN A 81 -2.07 6.25 1.99
C GLN A 81 -1.50 5.41 3.15
N SER A 82 -0.45 5.90 3.81
CA SER A 82 0.16 5.23 4.96
C SER A 82 -0.81 5.16 6.15
N LEU A 83 -1.50 6.27 6.46
CA LEU A 83 -2.50 6.31 7.53
C LEU A 83 -3.73 5.45 7.19
N GLU A 84 -4.18 5.50 5.93
CA GLU A 84 -5.29 4.69 5.45
C GLU A 84 -5.01 3.20 5.62
N LEU A 85 -3.86 2.72 5.16
CA LEU A 85 -3.45 1.33 5.30
C LEU A 85 -3.33 0.93 6.79
N ALA A 86 -2.80 1.81 7.65
CA ALA A 86 -2.74 1.56 9.09
C ALA A 86 -4.13 1.35 9.71
N PHE A 87 -5.11 2.19 9.36
CA PHE A 87 -6.49 2.03 9.86
C PHE A 87 -7.17 0.77 9.32
N LEU A 88 -6.92 0.40 8.06
CA LEU A 88 -7.43 -0.84 7.46
C LEU A 88 -6.86 -2.07 8.18
N ILE A 89 -5.56 -2.09 8.45
CA ILE A 89 -4.89 -3.13 9.25
C ILE A 89 -5.50 -3.22 10.65
N ALA A 90 -5.65 -2.08 11.35
CA ALA A 90 -6.24 -2.05 12.68
C ALA A 90 -7.67 -2.62 12.69
N ARG A 91 -8.47 -2.33 11.66
CA ARG A 91 -9.82 -2.88 11.49
C ARG A 91 -9.78 -4.40 11.25
N LYS A 92 -8.89 -4.88 10.38
CA LYS A 92 -8.73 -6.32 10.10
C LYS A 92 -8.33 -7.07 11.37
N MET A 93 -7.37 -6.55 12.15
CA MET A 93 -6.94 -7.12 13.43
C MET A 93 -8.11 -7.22 14.43
N LYS A 94 -8.91 -6.15 14.58
CA LYS A 94 -10.07 -6.15 15.48
C LYS A 94 -11.11 -7.20 15.08
N ASN A 95 -11.37 -7.38 13.78
CA ASN A 95 -12.34 -8.35 13.27
C ASN A 95 -11.88 -9.82 13.41
N GLN A 96 -10.59 -10.08 13.65
CA GLN A 96 -10.07 -11.42 13.89
C GLN A 96 -10.03 -11.81 15.37
N ALA A 97 -10.07 -10.83 16.28
CA ALA A 97 -10.07 -11.05 17.72
C ALA A 97 -11.44 -11.48 18.30
N GLY A 98 -12.49 -11.47 17.48
CA GLY A 98 -13.83 -12.01 17.77
C GLY A 98 -14.10 -13.28 16.99
#